data_AF-A0A977KWJ2-F1
#
_entry.id   AF-A0A977KWJ2-F1
#
_cell.length_a   1.000
_cell.length_b   1.000
_cell.length_c   1.000
_cell.angle_alpha   90.00
_cell.angle_beta   90.00
_cell.angle_gamma   90.00
#
_symmetry.space_group_name_H-M   'P 1'
#
loop_
_entity.id
_entity.type
_entity.pdbx_description
1 polymer ?
#
loop_
_entity_poly.entity_id
_entity_poly.type
_entity_poly.pdbx_seq_one_letter_code
_entity_poly.pdbx_strand_id
1 'polypeptide(L)'
;MTFAELDLPTDSDDRIVWRLAQENQMILLTANRSMKGKDSLEQVMREESISVFLPVVTISNADRLLNDSEYRGRYVEKLIEIVLDIDSYRGARRIFIP
;
A
#
# COMPACT_ATOMS: atom_id res chain seq x y z
N MET A 1 12.59 -1.45 7.83
CA MET A 1 12.04 -2.60 7.09
C MET A 1 12.49 -2.53 5.66
N THR A 2 13.39 -3.44 5.34
CA THR A 2 13.91 -3.72 4.01
C THR A 2 13.54 -5.15 3.64
N PHE A 3 13.65 -5.49 2.36
CA PHE A 3 13.39 -6.86 1.88
C PHE A 3 14.34 -7.88 2.54
N ALA A 4 15.61 -7.50 2.75
CA ALA A 4 16.59 -8.34 3.45
C ALA A 4 16.22 -8.57 4.92
N GLU A 5 15.68 -7.57 5.62
CA GLU A 5 15.20 -7.72 7.00
C GLU A 5 13.98 -8.67 7.11
N LEU A 6 13.25 -8.86 6.01
CA LEU A 6 12.08 -9.72 5.90
C LEU A 6 12.39 -11.07 5.23
N ASP A 7 13.67 -11.36 4.97
CA ASP A 7 14.15 -12.54 4.25
C ASP A 7 13.44 -12.75 2.90
N LEU A 8 13.12 -11.62 2.23
CA LEU A 8 12.36 -11.58 0.99
C LEU A 8 13.28 -11.27 -0.20
N PRO A 9 13.28 -12.08 -1.28
CA PRO A 9 14.01 -11.77 -2.50
C PRO A 9 13.55 -10.44 -3.11
N THR A 10 14.49 -9.62 -3.61
CA THR A 10 14.17 -8.31 -4.20
C THR A 10 13.37 -8.40 -5.51
N ASP A 11 13.35 -9.57 -6.13
CA ASP A 11 12.58 -9.90 -7.33
C ASP A 11 11.24 -10.59 -7.01
N SER A 12 10.84 -10.63 -5.74
CA SER A 12 9.53 -11.15 -5.32
C SER A 12 8.39 -10.40 -6.01
N ASP A 13 7.39 -11.14 -6.45
CA ASP A 13 6.19 -10.57 -7.07
C ASP A 13 5.26 -9.88 -6.05
N ASP A 14 4.31 -9.09 -6.56
CA ASP A 14 3.42 -8.31 -5.69
C ASP A 14 2.55 -9.21 -4.80
N ARG A 15 2.23 -10.46 -5.21
CA ARG A 15 1.40 -11.37 -4.41
C ARG A 15 2.16 -11.81 -3.17
N ILE A 16 3.43 -12.19 -3.30
CA ILE A 16 4.26 -12.58 -2.16
C ILE A 16 4.42 -11.39 -1.20
N VAL A 17 4.76 -10.22 -1.73
CA VAL A 17 4.90 -8.98 -0.94
C VAL A 17 3.59 -8.64 -0.22
N TRP A 18 2.45 -8.73 -0.90
CA TRP A 18 1.14 -8.42 -0.34
C TRP A 18 0.74 -9.39 0.78
N ARG A 19 0.88 -10.69 0.57
CA ARG A 19 0.56 -11.70 1.60
C ARG A 19 1.40 -11.51 2.86
N LEU A 20 2.72 -11.35 2.69
CA LEU A 20 3.63 -11.12 3.81
C LEU A 20 3.24 -9.87 4.60
N ALA A 21 2.89 -8.77 3.91
CA ALA A 21 2.44 -7.56 4.57
C ALA A 21 1.15 -7.80 5.38
N GLN A 22 0.16 -8.51 4.83
CA GLN A 22 -1.09 -8.79 5.54
C GLN A 22 -0.87 -9.71 6.75
N GLU A 23 -0.06 -10.76 6.61
CA GLU A 23 0.29 -11.68 7.70
C GLU A 23 0.96 -10.97 8.87
N ASN A 24 1.76 -9.94 8.58
CA ASN A 24 2.47 -9.14 9.58
C ASN A 24 1.73 -7.85 10.00
N GLN A 25 0.47 -7.66 9.57
CA GLN A 25 -0.32 -6.45 9.83
C GLN A 25 0.40 -5.15 9.42
N MET A 26 1.07 -5.18 8.27
CA MET A 26 1.78 -4.06 7.68
C MET A 26 0.92 -3.35 6.64
N ILE A 27 0.98 -2.01 6.63
CA ILE A 27 0.37 -1.20 5.56
C ILE A 27 1.36 -1.11 4.40
N LEU A 28 0.91 -1.54 3.22
CA LEU A 28 1.67 -1.35 1.98
C LEU A 28 1.47 0.07 1.46
N LEU A 29 2.55 0.84 1.43
CA LEU A 29 2.58 2.17 0.82
C LEU A 29 3.31 2.09 -0.53
N THR A 30 2.69 2.60 -1.60
CA THR A 30 3.26 2.53 -2.94
C THR A 30 2.93 3.75 -3.79
N ALA A 31 3.75 4.04 -4.80
CA ALA A 31 3.41 4.94 -5.91
C ALA A 31 3.01 4.18 -7.18
N ASN A 32 3.00 2.84 -7.13
CA ASN A 32 2.76 1.98 -8.28
C ASN A 32 1.27 1.92 -8.61
N ARG A 33 0.80 2.81 -9.49
CA ARG A 33 -0.63 2.94 -9.79
C ARG A 33 -1.22 1.81 -10.62
N SER A 34 -0.40 1.04 -11.34
CA SER A 34 -0.91 0.05 -12.30
C SER A 34 0.20 -0.89 -12.76
N MET A 35 0.30 -2.08 -12.17
CA MET A 35 0.84 -3.22 -12.91
C MET A 35 -0.29 -4.07 -13.46
N LYS A 36 -0.20 -4.40 -14.74
CA LYS A 36 -1.07 -5.35 -15.41
C LYS A 36 -0.37 -6.71 -15.38
N GLY A 37 -1.04 -7.74 -14.90
CA GLY A 37 -0.47 -9.08 -14.81
C GLY A 37 -1.21 -9.94 -13.78
N LYS A 38 -1.01 -11.25 -13.86
CA LYS A 38 -1.64 -12.22 -12.93
C LYS A 38 -1.23 -12.04 -11.47
N ASP A 39 -0.07 -11.44 -11.25
CA ASP A 39 0.54 -11.23 -9.93
C ASP A 39 0.66 -9.74 -9.62
N SER A 40 -0.21 -8.89 -10.17
CA SER A 40 -0.24 -7.47 -9.79
C SER A 40 -1.03 -7.26 -8.51
N LEU A 41 -0.67 -6.21 -7.75
CA LEU A 41 -1.42 -5.83 -6.54
C LEU A 41 -2.95 -5.76 -6.77
N GLU A 42 -3.38 -5.19 -7.90
CA GLU A 42 -4.80 -5.09 -8.25
C GLU A 42 -5.47 -6.47 -8.39
N GLN A 43 -4.80 -7.41 -9.06
CA GLN A 43 -5.32 -8.76 -9.25
C GLN A 43 -5.35 -9.52 -7.92
N VAL A 44 -4.27 -9.44 -7.14
CA VAL A 44 -4.16 -10.08 -5.82
C VAL A 44 -5.26 -9.58 -4.88
N MET A 45 -5.48 -8.26 -4.80
CA MET A 45 -6.54 -7.70 -3.98
C MET A 45 -7.95 -8.09 -4.47
N ARG A 46 -8.15 -8.35 -5.77
CA ARG A 46 -9.45 -8.83 -6.27
C ARG A 46 -9.71 -10.28 -5.90
N GLU A 47 -8.69 -11.12 -5.98
CA GLU A 47 -8.78 -12.56 -5.73
C GLU A 47 -8.78 -12.90 -4.23
N GLU A 48 -7.98 -12.19 -3.45
CA GLU A 48 -7.64 -12.59 -2.09
C GLU A 48 -8.18 -11.62 -1.02
N SER A 49 -8.57 -10.39 -1.37
CA SER A 49 -9.00 -9.44 -0.35
C SER A 49 -10.35 -9.81 0.27
N ILE A 50 -10.33 -10.09 1.56
CA ILE A 50 -11.48 -10.18 2.46
C ILE A 50 -11.56 -8.96 3.39
N SER A 51 -12.69 -8.80 4.10
CA SER A 51 -13.02 -7.59 4.89
C SER A 51 -12.06 -7.26 6.03
N VAL A 52 -11.18 -8.18 6.42
CA VAL A 52 -10.24 -8.01 7.54
C VAL A 52 -8.88 -7.44 7.14
N PHE A 53 -8.55 -7.44 5.84
CA PHE A 53 -7.22 -7.03 5.38
C PHE A 53 -7.01 -5.52 5.38
N LEU A 54 -5.76 -5.12 5.63
CA LEU A 54 -5.33 -3.73 5.62
C LEU A 54 -5.29 -3.19 4.20
N PRO A 55 -5.63 -1.91 3.99
CA PRO A 55 -5.61 -1.30 2.67
C PRO A 55 -4.18 -1.15 2.15
N VAL A 56 -4.02 -1.25 0.83
CA VAL A 56 -2.86 -0.72 0.12
C VAL A 56 -3.04 0.79 -0.05
N VAL A 57 -2.14 1.58 0.51
CA VAL A 57 -2.13 3.04 0.39
C VAL A 57 -1.29 3.43 -0.82
N THR A 58 -1.88 4.18 -1.74
CA THR A 58 -1.22 4.61 -2.98
C THR A 58 -1.06 6.11 -3.01
N ILE A 59 0.19 6.56 -3.10
CA ILE A 59 0.52 7.94 -3.42
C ILE A 59 0.00 8.20 -4.81
N SER A 60 -0.86 9.20 -4.94
CA SER A 60 -1.30 9.64 -6.26
C SER A 60 -0.06 10.15 -6.99
N ASN A 61 0.46 11.33 -6.71
CA ASN A 61 1.55 11.91 -7.48
C ASN A 61 2.88 11.90 -6.72
N ALA A 62 3.72 10.89 -6.98
CA ALA A 62 5.03 10.78 -6.35
C ALA A 62 5.99 11.93 -6.71
N ASP A 63 5.90 12.47 -7.92
CA ASP A 63 6.71 13.62 -8.32
C ASP A 63 6.34 14.86 -7.48
N ARG A 64 5.04 15.13 -7.33
CA ARG A 64 4.58 16.23 -6.46
C ARG A 64 4.93 16.00 -5.00
N LEU A 65 4.88 14.77 -4.50
CA LEU A 65 5.31 14.46 -3.14
C LEU A 65 6.75 14.95 -2.85
N LEU A 66 7.65 14.77 -3.83
CA LEU A 66 9.06 15.17 -3.72
C LEU A 66 9.28 16.66 -3.91
N ASN A 67 8.48 17.32 -4.75
CA ASN A 67 8.74 18.69 -5.21
C ASN A 67 7.81 19.76 -4.62
N ASP A 68 6.69 19.38 -4.00
CA ASP A 68 5.65 20.28 -3.49
C ASP A 68 5.43 20.04 -1.99
N SER A 69 5.87 20.99 -1.16
CA SER A 69 5.79 20.89 0.30
C SER A 69 4.35 20.93 0.83
N GLU A 70 3.45 21.66 0.16
CA GLU A 70 2.04 21.72 0.56
C GLU A 70 1.33 20.40 0.23
N TYR A 71 1.63 19.84 -0.94
CA TYR A 71 1.18 18.50 -1.32
C TYR A 71 1.66 17.44 -0.33
N ARG A 72 2.93 17.51 0.07
CA ARG A 72 3.50 16.62 1.11
C ARG A 72 2.82 16.78 2.46
N GLY A 73 2.43 18.00 2.85
CA GLY A 73 1.68 18.23 4.09
C GLY A 73 0.36 17.47 4.10
N ARG A 74 -0.43 17.60 3.03
CA ARG A 74 -1.71 16.88 2.88
C ARG A 74 -1.54 15.37 2.84
N TYR A 75 -0.47 14.89 2.21
CA TYR A 75 -0.10 13.47 2.21
C TYR A 75 0.12 12.94 3.64
N VAL A 76 0.91 13.65 4.45
CA VAL A 76 1.18 13.25 5.84
C VAL A 76 -0.08 13.27 6.69
N GLU A 77 -0.92 14.30 6.56
CA GLU A 77 -2.21 14.38 7.26
C GLU A 77 -3.10 13.18 6.96
N LYS A 78 -3.24 12.80 5.69
CA LYS A 78 -4.04 11.63 5.30
C LYS A 78 -3.43 10.31 5.73
N LEU A 79 -2.11 10.17 5.72
CA LEU A 79 -1.46 8.98 6.22
C LEU A 79 -1.72 8.81 7.74
N ILE A 80 -1.63 9.88 8.50
CA ILE A 80 -1.91 9.87 9.95
C ILE A 80 -3.38 9.52 10.23
N GLU A 81 -4.32 10.13 9.50
CA GLU A 81 -5.75 9.81 9.60
C GLU A 81 -6.02 8.31 9.40
N ILE A 82 -5.44 7.72 8.34
CA ILE A 82 -5.60 6.29 8.04
C ILE A 82 -5.02 5.42 9.15
N VAL A 83 -3.84 5.75 9.68
CA VAL A 83 -3.20 4.95 10.72
C VAL A 83 -3.95 5.04 12.05
N LEU A 84 -4.49 6.21 12.40
CA LEU A 84 -5.25 6.42 13.64
C LEU A 84 -6.62 5.73 13.62
N ASP A 85 -7.24 5.58 12.45
CA ASP A 85 -8.56 4.96 12.28
C ASP A 85 -8.50 3.74 11.36
N ILE A 86 -7.42 2.94 11.46
CA ILE A 86 -7.11 1.87 10.51
C ILE A 86 -8.22 0.82 10.36
N ASP A 87 -8.98 0.57 11.44
CA ASP A 87 -10.08 -0.38 11.42
C ASP A 87 -11.23 0.06 10.52
N SER A 88 -11.47 1.37 10.39
CA SER A 88 -12.46 1.94 9.45
C SER A 88 -12.05 1.77 7.98
N TYR A 89 -10.78 1.45 7.73
CA TYR A 89 -10.23 1.25 6.39
C TYR A 89 -9.99 -0.22 6.02
N ARG A 90 -10.26 -1.17 6.93
CA ARG A 90 -10.15 -2.60 6.62
C ARG A 90 -11.10 -2.99 5.51
N GLY A 91 -10.63 -3.84 4.61
CA GLY A 91 -11.39 -4.31 3.45
C GLY A 91 -11.56 -3.28 2.33
N ALA A 92 -11.05 -2.05 2.47
CA ALA A 92 -11.11 -1.01 1.42
C ALA A 92 -10.29 -1.36 0.17
N ARG A 93 -9.48 -2.44 0.22
CA ARG A 93 -8.51 -2.89 -0.79
C ARG A 93 -7.42 -1.86 -1.05
N ARG A 94 -7.78 -0.73 -1.67
CA ARG A 94 -6.85 0.30 -2.11
C ARG A 94 -7.38 1.69 -1.83
N ILE A 95 -6.53 2.53 -1.23
CA ILE A 95 -6.82 3.92 -0.93
C ILE A 95 -5.80 4.80 -1.66
N PHE A 96 -6.29 5.81 -2.37
CA PHE A 96 -5.43 6.81 -3.00
C PHE A 96 -5.38 8.03 -2.11
N ILE A 97 -4.16 8.45 -1.75
CA ILE A 97 -3.92 9.70 -1.02
C ILE A 97 -3.23 10.71 -1.93
N PRO A 98 -3.32 12.02 -1.62
CA PRO A 98 -2.68 13.08 -2.39
C PRO A 98 -1.16 13.04 -2.24
#